data_AF-A0A956WGF4-F1
#
_entry.id   AF-A0A956WGF4-F1
#
_cell.length_a   1.000
_cell.length_b   1.000
_cell.length_c   1.000
_cell.angle_alpha   90.00
_cell.angle_beta   90.00
_cell.angle_gamma   90.00
#
_symmetry.space_group_name_H-M   'P 1'
#
loop_
_entity.id
_entity.type
_entity.pdbx_description
1 polymer ?
#
loop_
_entity_poly.entity_id
_entity_poly.type
_entity_poly.pdbx_seq_one_letter_code
_entity_poly.pdbx_strand_id
1 'polypeptide(L)'
;MDNDRALHDRVTRHVANTRFPFPDQTDWPETYRTIVNAGNPSYGIEIDGEMVFPDIVIVDDTNALREMGEIETSVSPGQLVKWAGMSKSLPFNEQDRCYSFFIYVPEGLQEQATTLLETNEIPYAGVRSYRVESAGSVRVVPFKTPGAAKDHRE
;
A
#
# COMPACT_ATOMS: atom_id res chain seq x y z
N MET A 1 -10.88 -19.42 2.76
CA MET A 1 -9.66 -19.58 1.93
C MET A 1 -9.87 -18.99 0.54
N ASP A 2 -10.73 -19.54 -0.34
CA ASP A 2 -10.94 -18.94 -1.68
C ASP A 2 -11.61 -17.56 -1.66
N ASN A 3 -12.50 -17.33 -0.69
CA ASN A 3 -13.22 -16.05 -0.57
C ASN A 3 -12.30 -14.90 -0.13
N ASP A 4 -11.32 -15.17 0.75
CA ASP A 4 -10.40 -14.15 1.27
C ASP A 4 -9.41 -13.71 0.19
N ARG A 5 -8.93 -14.66 -0.62
CA ARG A 5 -8.08 -14.36 -1.78
C ARG A 5 -8.84 -13.59 -2.86
N ALA A 6 -10.08 -13.97 -3.18
CA ALA A 6 -10.89 -13.25 -4.14
C ALA A 6 -11.23 -11.82 -3.68
N LEU A 7 -11.47 -11.65 -2.38
CA LEU A 7 -11.67 -10.35 -1.74
C LEU A 7 -10.40 -9.49 -1.84
N HIS A 8 -9.26 -10.03 -1.40
CA HIS A 8 -7.96 -9.39 -1.47
C HIS A 8 -7.62 -8.91 -2.88
N ASP A 9 -7.74 -9.79 -3.88
CA ASP A 9 -7.45 -9.48 -5.27
C ASP A 9 -8.38 -8.39 -5.84
N ARG A 10 -9.66 -8.40 -5.43
CA ARG A 10 -10.63 -7.36 -5.79
C ARG A 10 -10.23 -6.00 -5.22
N VAL A 11 -9.91 -5.95 -3.94
CA VAL A 11 -9.49 -4.72 -3.26
C VAL A 11 -8.20 -4.20 -3.87
N THR A 12 -7.22 -5.07 -4.11
CA THR A 12 -5.94 -4.72 -4.74
C THR A 12 -6.15 -4.05 -6.10
N ARG A 13 -6.92 -4.67 -7.01
CA ARG A 13 -7.18 -4.10 -8.33
C ARG A 13 -7.93 -2.78 -8.25
N HIS A 14 -8.87 -2.66 -7.31
CA HIS A 14 -9.59 -1.40 -7.11
C HIS A 14 -8.66 -0.29 -6.64
N VAL A 15 -7.83 -0.55 -5.62
CA VAL A 15 -6.88 0.43 -5.08
C VAL A 15 -5.88 0.85 -6.15
N ALA A 16 -5.28 -0.10 -6.88
CA ALA A 16 -4.34 0.18 -7.96
C ALA A 16 -4.95 1.14 -9.01
N ASN A 17 -6.20 0.89 -9.42
CA ASN A 17 -6.88 1.68 -10.44
C ASN A 17 -7.38 3.06 -9.97
N THR A 18 -7.44 3.31 -8.67
CA THR A 18 -8.07 4.52 -8.11
C THR A 18 -7.13 5.38 -7.26
N ARG A 19 -5.93 4.88 -6.96
CA ARG A 19 -4.97 5.53 -6.07
C ARG A 19 -3.56 5.65 -6.66
N PHE A 20 -3.22 4.90 -7.71
CA PHE A 20 -1.88 4.87 -8.29
C PHE A 20 -1.90 4.98 -9.84
N PRO A 21 -2.06 6.20 -10.39
CA PRO A 21 -2.30 7.47 -9.70
C PRO A 21 -3.74 7.66 -9.22
N PHE A 22 -3.99 8.71 -8.44
CA PHE A 22 -5.36 9.19 -8.27
C PHE A 22 -5.92 9.72 -9.60
N PRO A 23 -7.22 9.51 -9.88
CA PRO A 23 -7.85 9.97 -11.13
C PRO A 23 -7.68 11.48 -11.42
N ASP A 24 -7.54 12.30 -10.38
CA ASP A 24 -7.39 13.75 -10.45
C ASP A 24 -5.96 14.25 -10.19
N GLN A 25 -4.99 13.34 -10.04
CA GLN A 25 -3.60 13.72 -9.81
C GLN A 25 -2.94 14.20 -11.10
N THR A 26 -2.54 15.48 -11.11
CA THR A 26 -1.92 16.12 -12.28
C THR A 26 -0.39 16.15 -12.24
N ASP A 27 0.22 15.81 -11.10
CA ASP A 27 1.67 15.81 -10.89
C ASP A 27 2.29 14.40 -10.95
N TRP A 28 1.52 13.37 -11.37
CA TRP A 28 2.03 12.02 -11.52
C TRP A 28 2.98 11.92 -12.73
N PRO A 29 4.22 11.43 -12.56
CA PRO A 29 5.14 11.29 -13.68
C PRO A 29 4.61 10.31 -14.75
N GLU A 30 4.63 10.72 -16.02
CA GLU A 30 4.16 9.88 -17.14
C GLU A 30 4.95 8.58 -17.30
N THR A 31 6.19 8.54 -16.80
CA THR A 31 7.07 7.37 -16.85
C THR A 31 6.76 6.33 -15.78
N TYR A 32 5.97 6.68 -14.77
CA TYR A 32 5.64 5.76 -13.69
C TYR A 32 4.63 4.70 -14.16
N ARG A 33 4.88 3.46 -13.78
CA ARG A 33 4.03 2.32 -14.09
C ARG A 33 3.60 1.60 -12.82
N THR A 34 2.31 1.31 -12.75
CA THR A 34 1.71 0.52 -11.67
C THR A 34 1.70 -0.95 -12.04
N ILE A 35 2.32 -1.78 -11.21
CA ILE A 35 2.36 -3.23 -11.29
C ILE A 35 1.50 -3.78 -10.16
N VAL A 36 0.61 -4.72 -10.49
CA VAL A 36 -0.28 -5.39 -9.53
C VAL A 36 0.10 -6.86 -9.44
N ASN A 37 0.56 -7.30 -8.27
CA ASN A 37 0.98 -8.69 -8.07
C ASN A 37 -0.18 -9.64 -7.70
N ALA A 38 -1.36 -9.10 -7.36
CA ALA A 38 -2.55 -9.89 -7.05
C ALA A 38 -2.99 -10.82 -8.20
N GLY A 39 -2.86 -12.13 -7.97
CA GLY A 39 -3.20 -13.20 -8.91
C GLY A 39 -2.06 -13.62 -9.85
N ASN A 40 -1.11 -12.73 -10.14
CA ASN A 40 0.06 -13.02 -10.98
C ASN A 40 1.29 -12.23 -10.49
N PRO A 41 2.04 -12.75 -9.51
CA PRO A 41 3.21 -12.08 -8.96
C PRO A 41 4.28 -11.89 -10.05
N SER A 42 4.71 -10.65 -10.25
CA SER A 42 5.60 -10.25 -11.36
C SER A 42 6.70 -9.27 -10.95
N TYR A 43 6.56 -8.60 -9.80
CA TYR A 43 7.61 -7.73 -9.24
C TYR A 43 7.82 -8.04 -7.76
N GLY A 44 8.95 -8.66 -7.43
CA GLY A 44 9.32 -8.99 -6.06
C GLY A 44 10.44 -8.12 -5.53
N ILE A 45 10.53 -8.01 -4.21
CA ILE A 45 11.63 -7.39 -3.48
C ILE A 45 12.19 -8.42 -2.50
N GLU A 46 13.50 -8.36 -2.26
CA GLU A 46 14.16 -9.23 -1.28
C GLU A 46 14.05 -8.60 0.12
N ILE A 47 13.48 -9.34 1.06
CA ILE A 47 13.38 -8.98 2.48
C ILE A 47 13.94 -10.16 3.28
N ASP A 48 15.01 -9.93 4.05
CA ASP A 48 15.67 -10.95 4.87
C ASP A 48 16.02 -12.25 4.10
N GLY A 49 16.38 -12.12 2.82
CA GLY A 49 16.73 -13.24 1.94
C GLY A 49 15.53 -13.99 1.35
N GLU A 50 14.30 -13.57 1.65
CA GLU A 50 13.08 -14.08 1.05
C GLU A 50 12.53 -13.11 0.00
N MET A 51 12.05 -13.66 -1.12
CA MET A 51 11.39 -12.87 -2.15
C MET A 51 9.94 -12.61 -1.74
N VAL A 52 9.61 -11.34 -1.51
CA VAL A 52 8.28 -10.87 -1.14
C VAL A 52 7.67 -10.09 -2.30
N PHE A 53 6.38 -10.26 -2.54
CA PHE A 53 5.65 -9.60 -3.61
C PHE A 53 4.63 -8.62 -3.01
N PRO A 54 4.94 -7.32 -2.94
CA PRO A 54 3.98 -6.30 -2.51
C PRO A 54 2.77 -6.28 -3.44
N ASP A 55 1.58 -6.00 -2.94
CA ASP A 55 0.37 -6.12 -3.76
C ASP A 55 0.34 -5.15 -4.95
N ILE A 56 0.82 -3.92 -4.71
CA ILE A 56 0.89 -2.85 -5.69
C ILE A 56 2.29 -2.24 -5.62
N VAL A 57 2.95 -2.16 -6.77
CA VAL A 57 4.31 -1.63 -6.92
C VAL A 57 4.29 -0.55 -7.98
N ILE A 58 4.87 0.61 -7.70
CA ILE A 58 5.04 1.69 -8.65
C ILE A 58 6.53 1.80 -8.94
N VAL A 59 6.87 1.73 -10.22
CA VAL A 59 8.25 1.85 -10.70
C VAL A 59 8.35 2.94 -11.78
N ASP A 60 9.54 3.47 -11.98
CA ASP A 60 9.80 4.36 -13.12
C ASP A 60 10.15 3.61 -14.42
N ASP A 61 10.62 4.35 -15.42
CA ASP A 61 11.09 3.84 -16.72
C ASP A 61 12.36 3.00 -16.62
N THR A 62 13.13 3.13 -15.54
CA THR A 62 14.31 2.31 -15.24
C THR A 62 13.99 1.04 -14.44
N ASN A 63 12.71 0.80 -14.12
CA ASN A 63 12.25 -0.20 -13.14
C ASN A 63 12.70 0.08 -11.70
N ALA A 64 13.13 1.30 -11.36
CA ALA A 64 13.46 1.61 -9.98
C ALA A 64 12.16 1.78 -9.17
N LEU A 65 12.15 1.24 -7.96
CA LEU A 65 11.01 1.30 -7.05
C LEU A 65 10.75 2.73 -6.58
N ARG A 66 9.48 3.16 -6.63
CA ARG A 66 9.05 4.51 -6.27
C ARG A 66 8.03 4.51 -5.14
N GLU A 67 7.00 3.67 -5.25
CA GLU A 67 5.96 3.56 -4.24
C GLU A 67 5.47 2.11 -4.10
N MET A 68 4.90 1.78 -2.94
CA MET A 68 4.23 0.50 -2.71
C MET A 68 2.93 0.67 -1.96
N GLY A 69 1.95 -0.17 -2.30
CA GLY A 69 0.71 -0.34 -1.58
C GLY A 69 0.52 -1.80 -1.18
N GLU A 70 0.26 -2.04 0.09
CA GLU A 70 0.00 -3.39 0.63
C GLU A 70 -1.44 -3.49 1.14
N ILE A 71 -2.14 -4.56 0.72
CA ILE A 71 -3.52 -4.85 1.10
C ILE A 71 -3.52 -5.99 2.11
N GLU A 72 -3.99 -5.69 3.32
CA GLU A 72 -4.12 -6.69 4.36
C GLU A 72 -5.57 -7.12 4.49
N THR A 73 -5.83 -8.41 4.75
CA THR A 73 -7.16 -8.91 5.12
C THR A 73 -7.35 -9.06 6.63
N SER A 74 -6.25 -8.97 7.38
CA SER A 74 -6.22 -8.99 8.85
C SER A 74 -4.98 -8.26 9.34
N VAL A 75 -4.95 -7.87 10.61
CA VAL A 75 -3.82 -7.14 11.21
C VAL A 75 -3.29 -7.92 12.41
N SER A 76 -1.98 -8.19 12.42
CA SER A 76 -1.31 -8.89 13.51
C SER A 76 0.19 -8.52 13.57
N PRO A 77 0.89 -8.85 14.67
CA PRO A 77 2.34 -8.71 14.72
C PRO A 77 3.10 -9.53 13.67
N GLY A 78 2.48 -10.56 13.07
CA GLY A 78 3.11 -11.40 12.06
C GLY A 78 3.49 -10.65 10.77
N GLN A 79 2.88 -9.49 10.50
CA GLN A 79 3.20 -8.67 9.34
C GLN A 79 4.40 -7.72 9.53
N LEU A 80 4.93 -7.58 10.76
CA LEU A 80 5.93 -6.55 11.06
C LEU A 80 7.20 -6.66 10.23
N VAL A 81 7.71 -7.88 10.01
CA VAL A 81 8.91 -8.12 9.19
C VAL A 81 8.67 -7.65 7.74
N LYS A 82 7.52 -8.06 7.17
CA LYS A 82 7.11 -7.69 5.81
C LYS A 82 6.99 -6.17 5.66
N TRP A 83 6.24 -5.51 6.54
CA TRP A 83 6.02 -4.06 6.47
C TRP A 83 7.32 -3.26 6.68
N ALA A 84 8.16 -3.68 7.62
CA ALA A 84 9.45 -3.03 7.85
C ALA A 84 10.38 -3.17 6.65
N GLY A 85 10.44 -4.36 6.04
CA GLY A 85 11.22 -4.61 4.83
C GLY A 85 10.73 -3.77 3.66
N MET A 86 9.43 -3.82 3.35
CA MET A 86 8.81 -3.03 2.28
C MET A 86 9.08 -1.54 2.45
N SER A 87 8.82 -0.98 3.63
CA SER A 87 9.06 0.43 3.92
C SER A 87 10.52 0.83 3.63
N LYS A 88 11.49 0.03 4.11
CA LYS A 88 12.92 0.30 3.94
C LYS A 88 13.44 0.09 2.52
N SER A 89 12.76 -0.71 1.70
CA SER A 89 13.12 -0.93 0.30
C SER A 89 12.79 0.27 -0.61
N LEU A 90 12.01 1.23 -0.12
CA LEU A 90 11.64 2.42 -0.88
C LEU A 90 12.71 3.51 -0.80
N PRO A 91 12.82 4.37 -1.81
CA PRO A 91 13.57 5.60 -1.67
C PRO A 91 12.89 6.50 -0.63
N PHE A 92 13.69 7.08 0.25
CA PHE A 92 13.19 8.09 1.19
C PHE A 92 12.85 9.37 0.41
N ASN A 93 11.63 9.88 0.60
CA ASN A 93 11.21 11.16 0.05
C ASN A 93 11.61 12.27 1.04
N GLU A 94 12.63 13.05 0.68
CA GLU A 94 13.13 14.16 1.51
C GLU A 94 12.10 15.29 1.69
N GLN A 95 11.23 15.51 0.70
CA GLN A 95 10.22 16.58 0.73
C GLN A 95 9.10 16.24 1.73
N ASP A 96 8.58 15.01 1.66
CA ASP A 96 7.48 14.56 2.51
C ASP A 96 7.96 13.87 3.80
N ARG A 97 9.29 13.72 3.93
CA ARG A 97 10.00 13.12 5.08
C ARG A 97 9.50 11.70 5.42
N CYS A 98 9.05 10.95 4.41
CA CYS A 98 8.52 9.60 4.57
C CYS A 98 8.92 8.70 3.40
N TYR A 99 8.72 7.39 3.56
CA TYR A 99 8.76 6.44 2.45
C TYR A 99 7.35 6.32 1.89
N SER A 100 7.20 6.28 0.55
CA SER A 100 5.90 6.14 -0.14
C SER A 100 5.31 4.74 0.00
N PHE A 101 5.12 4.29 1.24
CA PHE A 101 4.57 3.00 1.63
C PHE A 101 3.16 3.19 2.20
N PHE A 102 2.17 2.62 1.52
CA PHE A 102 0.76 2.72 1.91
C PHE A 102 0.23 1.37 2.35
N ILE A 103 -0.53 1.36 3.45
CA ILE A 103 -1.17 0.16 3.97
C ILE A 103 -2.68 0.33 3.91
N TYR A 104 -3.36 -0.69 3.38
CA TYR A 104 -4.80 -0.76 3.26
C TYR A 104 -5.31 -1.91 4.10
N VAL A 105 -6.19 -1.63 5.07
CA VAL A 105 -6.73 -2.65 5.98
C VAL A 105 -8.26 -2.63 5.95
N PRO A 106 -8.95 -3.71 6.35
CA PRO A 106 -10.39 -3.68 6.55
C PRO A 106 -10.77 -2.58 7.54
N GLU A 107 -11.91 -1.94 7.28
CA GLU A 107 -12.49 -0.98 8.21
C GLU A 107 -12.66 -1.61 9.61
N GLY A 108 -12.26 -0.86 10.65
CA GLY A 108 -12.18 -1.32 12.03
C GLY A 108 -10.78 -1.75 12.48
N LEU A 109 -9.84 -1.98 11.56
CA LEU A 109 -8.47 -2.41 11.88
C LEU A 109 -7.40 -1.31 11.71
N GLN A 110 -7.80 -0.08 11.35
CA GLN A 110 -6.86 1.01 11.04
C GLN A 110 -6.06 1.46 12.26
N GLU A 111 -6.70 1.55 13.42
CA GLU A 111 -6.03 1.87 14.68
C GLU A 111 -5.00 0.81 15.04
N GLN A 112 -5.38 -0.47 14.96
CA GLN A 112 -4.47 -1.58 15.25
C GLN A 112 -3.24 -1.57 14.33
N ALA A 113 -3.44 -1.37 13.03
CA ALA A 113 -2.34 -1.29 12.07
C ALA A 113 -1.42 -0.10 12.38
N THR A 114 -2.01 1.07 12.64
CA THR A 114 -1.28 2.28 13.01
C THR A 114 -0.47 2.09 14.29
N THR A 115 -1.05 1.50 15.34
CA THR A 115 -0.35 1.21 16.58
C THR A 115 0.83 0.27 16.36
N LEU A 116 0.67 -0.77 15.54
CA LEU A 116 1.77 -1.69 15.22
C LEU A 116 2.89 -1.00 14.44
N LEU A 117 2.56 -0.17 13.45
CA LEU A 117 3.57 0.59 12.70
C LEU A 117 4.34 1.54 13.61
N GLU A 118 3.64 2.31 14.44
CA GLU A 118 4.25 3.36 15.26
C GLU A 118 5.03 2.80 16.44
N THR A 119 4.51 1.77 17.13
CA THR A 119 5.20 1.13 18.25
C THR A 119 6.49 0.44 17.80
N ASN A 120 6.56 0.01 16.54
CA ASN A 120 7.74 -0.65 15.97
C ASN A 120 8.55 0.27 15.05
N GLU A 121 8.27 1.58 15.08
CA GLU A 121 9.01 2.60 14.32
C GLU A 121 9.11 2.31 12.81
N ILE A 122 8.07 1.69 12.24
CA ILE A 122 7.99 1.40 10.80
C ILE A 122 7.46 2.65 10.09
N PRO A 123 8.25 3.29 9.22
CA PRO A 123 7.78 4.46 8.49
C PRO A 123 6.71 4.08 7.46
N TYR A 124 5.72 4.94 7.27
CA TYR A 124 4.68 4.76 6.26
C TYR A 124 4.20 6.13 5.75
N ALA A 125 3.73 6.18 4.51
CA ALA A 125 3.12 7.37 3.93
C ALA A 125 1.63 7.46 4.27
N GLY A 126 0.92 6.34 4.39
CA GLY A 126 -0.45 6.39 4.88
C GLY A 126 -1.09 5.05 5.19
N VAL A 127 -1.98 5.06 6.17
CA VAL A 127 -2.92 3.97 6.46
C VAL A 127 -4.28 4.38 5.93
N ARG A 128 -4.92 3.50 5.17
CA ARG A 128 -6.30 3.65 4.68
C ARG A 128 -7.12 2.44 5.06
N SER A 129 -8.40 2.64 5.33
CA SER A 129 -9.35 1.54 5.42
C SER A 129 -9.99 1.25 4.09
N TYR A 130 -10.42 0.00 3.91
CA TYR A 130 -11.38 -0.37 2.88
C TYR A 130 -12.59 -1.11 3.46
N ARG A 131 -13.72 -0.98 2.76
CA ARG A 131 -14.93 -1.80 2.95
C ARG A 131 -15.43 -2.24 1.59
N VAL A 132 -15.92 -3.47 1.49
CA VAL A 132 -16.66 -3.93 0.32
C VAL A 132 -18.14 -3.77 0.60
N GLU A 133 -18.80 -2.93 -0.19
CA GLU A 133 -20.23 -2.67 -0.09
C GLU A 133 -21.03 -3.85 -0.66
N SER A 134 -22.32 -3.94 -0.32
CA SER A 134 -23.22 -5.02 -0.73
C SER A 134 -23.34 -5.21 -2.25
N ALA A 135 -23.12 -4.13 -3.03
CA ALA A 135 -23.07 -4.17 -4.50
C ALA A 135 -21.73 -4.67 -5.07
N GLY A 136 -20.75 -4.99 -4.23
CA GLY A 136 -19.42 -5.46 -4.61
C GLY A 136 -18.41 -4.35 -4.96
N SER A 137 -18.80 -3.08 -4.83
CA SER A 137 -17.90 -1.93 -4.93
C SER A 137 -17.01 -1.83 -3.69
N VAL A 138 -15.76 -1.45 -3.89
CA VAL A 138 -14.83 -1.18 -2.79
C VAL A 138 -14.86 0.32 -2.50
N ARG A 139 -14.97 0.67 -1.21
CA ARG A 139 -14.79 2.03 -0.72
C ARG A 139 -13.49 2.09 0.05
N VAL A 140 -12.65 3.08 -0.26
CA VAL A 140 -11.38 3.32 0.43
C VAL A 140 -11.46 4.66 1.14
N VAL A 141 -11.14 4.70 2.43
CA VAL A 141 -11.21 5.88 3.28
C VAL A 141 -9.82 6.14 3.89
N PRO A 142 -9.23 7.33 3.70
CA PRO A 142 -8.00 7.72 4.41
C PRO A 142 -8.20 7.62 5.92
N PHE A 143 -7.19 7.12 6.65
CA PHE A 143 -7.21 7.08 8.11
C PHE A 143 -6.10 7.94 8.71
N LYS A 144 -4.86 7.75 8.27
CA LYS A 144 -3.72 8.51 8.78
C LYS A 144 -2.64 8.67 7.72
N THR A 145 -2.08 9.87 7.63
CA THR A 145 -0.95 10.24 6.76
C THR A 145 0.08 10.96 7.64
N PRO A 146 1.21 10.32 8.01
CA PRO A 146 2.23 10.97 8.82
C PRO A 146 2.94 12.07 8.03
N GLY A 147 3.02 13.29 8.59
CA GLY A 147 3.74 14.41 7.98
C GLY A 147 2.95 15.17 6.92
N ALA A 148 3.51 16.30 6.47
CA ALA A 148 2.90 17.25 5.51
C ALA A 148 2.83 16.73 4.06
N ALA A 149 2.85 15.41 3.86
CA ALA A 149 2.53 14.79 2.58
C ALA A 149 1.10 15.19 2.25
N LYS A 150 0.88 15.82 1.09
CA LYS A 150 -0.39 16.37 0.64
C LYS A 150 -1.54 15.45 1.07
N ASP A 151 -2.45 16.00 1.86
CA ASP A 151 -3.68 15.34 2.27
C ASP A 151 -4.50 15.06 0.99
N HIS A 152 -4.35 13.86 0.43
CA HIS A 152 -5.14 13.41 -0.72
C HIS A 152 -6.53 13.07 -0.17
N ARG A 153 -7.32 14.16 -0.14
CA ARG A 153 -8.65 14.42 0.41
C ARG A 153 -9.66 13.26 0.24
N GLU A 154 -10.66 13.31 1.12
CA GLU A 154 -11.85 12.43 1.21
C GLU A 154 -12.58 12.18 -0.12
#